data_AF-A0A2N6P2I9-F1
#
_entry.id   AF-A0A2N6P2I9-F1
#
_cell.length_a   1.000
_cell.length_b   1.000
_cell.length_c   1.000
_cell.angle_alpha   90.00
_cell.angle_beta   90.00
_cell.angle_gamma   90.00
#
_symmetry.space_group_name_H-M   'P 1'
#
loop_
_entity.id
_entity.type
_entity.pdbx_description
1 polymer ?
#
loop_
_entity_poly.entity_id
_entity_poly.type
_entity_poly.pdbx_seq_one_letter_code
_entity_poly.pdbx_strand_id
1 'polypeptide(L)'
;MRAALGLGEKPAPKAAKGGPVGEMQITFTPALSEAKATKSAEDGEETTIEKYKRKERERKERKREAARARRAGANGETAAAGSDDDEGGATMTFNNNDDGGEDLGFNDPFFTSEAPAAASKSSIRKAERLQKREARLAASAADAEERAHLSKVMAEDDAEGGATVAHLDHFDMKEILRAEKQQRKKAKAKGKAKKAVAAALEEKGGAAELQGDFEMNVGDARFQAVFDSHEYAIDPSHPKFTASAGMKQVLEESRRKRRAADSSEGREETRKSKKTKSRR
;
A
#
# COMPACT_ATOMS: atom_id res chain seq x y z
N MET A 1 -11.89 -31.21 43.29
CA MET A 1 -12.41 -30.72 41.99
C MET A 1 -12.40 -29.19 41.82
N ARG A 2 -12.50 -28.35 42.87
CA ARG A 2 -12.53 -26.87 42.71
C ARG A 2 -11.17 -26.21 42.44
N ALA A 3 -10.07 -26.77 42.96
CA ALA A 3 -8.71 -26.23 42.77
C ALA A 3 -8.06 -26.59 41.41
N ALA A 4 -8.49 -27.67 40.76
CA ALA A 4 -8.00 -28.08 39.43
C ALA A 4 -8.60 -27.24 38.28
N LEU A 5 -9.58 -26.39 38.56
CA LEU A 5 -10.23 -25.49 37.61
C LEU A 5 -9.77 -24.02 37.75
N GLY A 6 -8.71 -23.74 38.53
CA GLY A 6 -8.12 -22.40 38.63
C GLY A 6 -8.95 -21.35 39.39
N LEU A 7 -10.08 -21.71 40.01
CA LEU A 7 -10.85 -20.81 40.89
C LEU A 7 -10.33 -20.88 42.34
N GLY A 8 -9.08 -20.46 42.53
CA GLY A 8 -8.48 -20.24 43.85
C GLY A 8 -9.14 -19.06 44.60
N GLU A 9 -9.17 -19.20 45.92
CA GLU A 9 -9.74 -18.29 46.92
C GLU A 9 -9.24 -16.84 46.79
N LYS A 10 -10.17 -15.88 46.85
CA LYS A 10 -9.91 -14.44 46.72
C LYS A 10 -9.16 -13.94 47.98
N PRO A 11 -7.98 -13.30 47.87
CA PRO A 11 -7.27 -12.81 49.05
C PRO A 11 -7.96 -11.56 49.63
N ALA A 12 -8.06 -11.51 50.97
CA ALA A 12 -8.62 -10.39 51.72
C ALA A 12 -7.78 -9.09 51.58
N PRO A 13 -8.39 -7.89 51.66
CA PRO A 13 -7.67 -6.62 51.56
C PRO A 13 -6.77 -6.39 52.78
N LYS A 14 -5.51 -6.01 52.53
CA LYS A 14 -4.55 -5.67 53.59
C LYS A 14 -4.86 -4.29 54.19
N ALA A 15 -4.77 -4.19 55.51
CA ALA A 15 -4.93 -2.94 56.27
C ALA A 15 -3.76 -1.96 56.02
N ALA A 16 -4.08 -0.69 55.75
CA ALA A 16 -3.09 0.38 55.64
C ALA A 16 -2.59 0.78 57.03
N LYS A 17 -1.26 0.76 57.23
CA LYS A 17 -0.58 1.35 58.40
C LYS A 17 -0.62 2.88 58.27
N GLY A 18 -1.28 3.53 59.21
CA GLY A 18 -1.24 4.99 59.39
C GLY A 18 0.11 5.46 59.91
N GLY A 19 0.70 6.43 59.21
CA GLY A 19 1.81 7.24 59.67
C GLY A 19 1.35 8.69 59.88
N PRO A 20 2.05 9.48 60.72
CA PRO A 20 1.60 10.79 61.18
C PRO A 20 1.53 11.82 60.03
N VAL A 21 0.39 12.48 59.93
CA VAL A 21 0.13 13.60 59.00
C VAL A 21 0.78 14.86 59.59
N GLY A 22 2.03 15.11 59.19
CA GLY A 22 2.64 16.42 59.32
C GLY A 22 2.20 17.28 58.14
N GLU A 23 1.66 18.47 58.41
CA GLU A 23 1.21 19.43 57.40
C GLU A 23 2.41 19.99 56.61
N MET A 24 2.80 19.32 55.51
CA MET A 24 3.73 19.91 54.54
C MET A 24 2.94 20.77 53.56
N GLN A 25 2.83 22.07 53.86
CA GLN A 25 2.31 23.05 52.92
C GLN A 25 3.27 23.15 51.73
N ILE A 26 2.83 22.66 50.56
CA ILE A 26 3.49 22.91 49.28
C ILE A 26 2.68 24.00 48.58
N THR A 27 3.14 25.25 48.70
CA THR A 27 2.60 26.34 47.90
C THR A 27 3.07 26.18 46.46
N PHE A 28 2.21 25.64 45.59
CA PHE A 28 2.40 25.70 44.15
C PHE A 28 2.19 27.14 43.66
N THR A 29 3.23 27.96 43.72
CA THR A 29 3.29 29.15 42.87
C THR A 29 3.49 28.65 41.44
N PRO A 30 2.55 28.86 40.49
CA PRO A 30 2.74 28.43 39.12
C PRO A 30 3.99 29.11 38.57
N ALA A 31 4.95 28.31 38.08
CA ALA A 31 6.19 28.77 37.46
C ALA A 31 5.92 29.41 36.08
N LEU A 32 5.05 30.41 36.04
CA LEU A 32 4.64 31.17 34.85
C LEU A 32 4.71 32.69 35.08
N SER A 33 5.42 33.14 36.12
CA SER A 33 5.66 34.57 36.40
C SER A 33 7.12 34.99 36.23
N GLU A 34 7.91 34.24 35.46
CA GLU A 34 9.10 34.81 34.82
C GLU A 34 8.69 35.33 33.45
N ALA A 35 8.50 36.64 33.40
CA ALA A 35 8.31 37.41 32.19
C ALA A 35 9.39 37.03 31.17
N LYS A 36 8.94 36.41 30.09
CA LYS A 36 9.75 36.12 28.91
C LYS A 36 10.27 37.46 28.38
N ALA A 37 11.52 37.76 28.72
CA ALA A 37 12.29 38.81 28.10
C ALA A 37 12.23 38.62 26.58
N THR A 38 11.72 39.66 25.93
CA THR A 38 11.73 39.90 24.50
C THR A 38 13.09 39.58 23.89
N LYS A 39 13.15 38.52 23.09
CA LYS A 39 14.14 38.39 22.02
C LYS A 39 13.42 38.08 20.71
N SER A 40 13.38 39.14 19.90
CA SER A 40 13.27 39.17 18.45
C SER A 40 11.96 38.68 17.85
N ALA A 41 11.00 39.61 17.83
CA ALA A 41 10.01 39.72 16.79
C ALA A 41 10.72 40.00 15.46
N GLU A 42 10.94 38.98 14.64
CA GLU A 42 11.31 39.17 13.23
C GLU A 42 10.96 37.98 12.32
N ASP A 43 10.00 37.16 12.71
CA ASP A 43 9.32 36.26 11.78
C ASP A 43 7.84 36.25 12.18
N GLY A 44 6.97 36.66 11.24
CA GLY A 44 5.55 36.87 11.45
C GLY A 44 4.85 35.67 12.08
N GLU A 45 3.65 35.87 12.61
CA GLU A 45 2.83 34.90 13.32
C GLU A 45 2.55 33.62 12.48
N GLU A 46 3.53 32.75 12.37
CA GLU A 46 3.43 31.49 11.66
C GLU A 46 2.47 30.57 12.44
N THR A 47 1.49 30.05 11.73
CA THR A 47 0.61 29.01 12.24
C THR A 47 1.42 27.79 12.66
N THR A 48 0.89 26.96 13.57
CA THR A 48 1.57 25.73 14.03
C THR A 48 1.98 24.80 12.87
N ILE A 49 1.23 24.85 11.77
CA ILE A 49 1.48 24.10 10.53
C ILE A 49 2.68 24.68 9.77
N GLU A 50 2.85 25.99 9.73
CA GLU A 50 3.99 26.65 9.08
C GLU A 50 5.28 26.43 9.87
N LYS A 51 5.21 26.49 11.21
CA LYS A 51 6.34 26.13 12.08
C LYS A 51 6.81 24.70 11.84
N TYR A 52 5.88 23.76 11.62
CA TYR A 52 6.24 22.38 11.28
C TYR A 52 6.93 22.30 9.91
N LYS A 53 6.42 23.00 8.90
CA LYS A 53 7.03 23.03 7.56
C LYS A 53 8.41 23.69 7.57
N ARG A 54 8.61 24.75 8.34
CA ARG A 54 9.92 25.39 8.54
C ARG A 54 10.90 24.42 9.22
N LYS A 55 10.47 23.77 10.30
CA LYS A 55 11.28 22.77 11.01
C LYS A 55 11.60 21.54 10.14
N GLU A 56 10.70 21.13 9.26
CA GLU A 56 10.94 20.04 8.32
C GLU A 56 11.90 20.45 7.21
N ARG A 57 11.77 21.67 6.67
CA ARG A 57 12.70 22.23 5.68
C ARG A 57 14.10 22.38 6.27
N GLU A 58 14.22 22.96 7.47
CA GLU A 58 15.49 23.09 8.19
C GLU A 58 16.11 21.73 8.48
N ARG A 59 15.32 20.73 8.90
CA ARG A 59 15.82 19.36 9.12
C ARG A 59 16.29 18.70 7.83
N LYS A 60 15.61 18.95 6.71
CA LYS A 60 15.98 18.43 5.39
C LYS A 60 17.23 19.11 4.85
N GLU A 61 17.38 20.41 5.05
CA GLU A 61 18.55 21.20 4.68
C GLU A 61 19.75 20.79 5.52
N ARG A 62 19.62 20.68 6.84
CA ARG A 62 20.67 20.15 7.72
C ARG A 62 21.11 18.75 7.32
N LYS A 63 20.18 17.88 6.91
CA LYS A 63 20.52 16.54 6.41
C LYS A 63 21.26 16.61 5.07
N ARG A 64 20.87 17.52 4.18
CA ARG A 64 21.52 17.75 2.88
C ARG A 64 22.92 18.34 3.04
N GLU A 65 23.10 19.28 3.95
CA GLU A 65 24.39 19.88 4.28
C GLU A 65 25.30 18.90 4.99
N ALA A 66 24.80 18.10 5.93
CA ALA A 66 25.58 17.02 6.55
C ALA A 66 26.01 15.97 5.52
N ALA A 67 25.15 15.62 4.56
CA ALA A 67 25.52 14.73 3.46
C ALA A 67 26.56 15.37 2.53
N ARG A 68 26.43 16.67 2.24
CA ARG A 68 27.39 17.42 1.43
C ARG A 68 28.73 17.58 2.14
N ALA A 69 28.74 17.83 3.45
CA ALA A 69 29.94 17.92 4.28
C ALA A 69 30.62 16.55 4.43
N ARG A 70 29.85 15.46 4.58
CA ARG A 70 30.39 14.10 4.53
C ARG A 70 30.99 13.76 3.17
N ARG A 71 30.35 14.19 2.07
CA ARG A 71 30.88 13.99 0.71
C ARG A 71 32.12 14.84 0.44
N ALA A 72 32.19 16.05 0.99
CA ALA A 72 33.35 16.93 0.92
C ALA A 72 34.51 16.48 1.84
N GLY A 73 34.21 15.87 2.99
CA GLY A 73 35.22 15.27 3.87
C GLY A 73 35.77 13.94 3.35
N ALA A 74 35.00 13.22 2.52
CA ALA A 74 35.42 11.97 1.88
C ALA A 74 36.16 12.18 0.55
N ASN A 75 36.11 13.37 -0.05
CA ASN A 75 36.83 13.72 -1.26
C ASN A 75 37.44 15.12 -1.10
N GLY A 76 38.74 15.16 -0.79
CA GLY A 76 39.51 16.40 -0.86
C GLY A 76 39.42 17.01 -2.25
N GLU A 77 38.85 18.21 -2.29
CA GLU A 77 38.98 19.24 -3.33
C GLU A 77 38.71 18.83 -4.79
N THR A 78 37.52 19.16 -5.28
CA THR A 78 37.30 20.03 -6.46
C THR A 78 35.81 20.12 -6.78
N ALA A 79 35.35 21.35 -7.01
CA ALA A 79 34.02 21.65 -7.50
C ALA A 79 33.94 21.36 -9.01
N ALA A 80 32.99 20.52 -9.42
CA ALA A 80 32.46 20.51 -10.79
C ALA A 80 31.01 20.00 -10.78
N ALA A 81 30.15 20.72 -11.50
CA ALA A 81 28.72 20.51 -11.61
C ALA A 81 28.36 19.46 -12.67
N GLY A 82 27.27 18.73 -12.44
CA GLY A 82 26.59 17.80 -13.36
C GLY A 82 25.77 16.80 -12.54
N SER A 83 24.45 16.98 -12.39
CA SER A 83 23.36 16.51 -13.26
C SER A 83 22.97 15.04 -13.01
N ASP A 84 21.69 14.90 -12.65
CA ASP A 84 20.76 13.76 -12.75
C ASP A 84 20.88 12.49 -11.88
N ASP A 85 19.72 12.21 -11.26
CA ASP A 85 19.09 10.94 -10.90
C ASP A 85 19.88 9.62 -11.01
N ASP A 86 19.96 8.90 -9.89
CA ASP A 86 19.43 7.53 -9.84
C ASP A 86 19.11 7.08 -8.40
N GLU A 87 18.08 6.25 -8.33
CA GLU A 87 17.29 5.82 -7.19
C GLU A 87 18.01 4.71 -6.40
N GLY A 88 18.86 5.09 -5.42
CA GLY A 88 19.51 4.14 -4.52
C GLY A 88 18.87 4.08 -3.13
N GLY A 89 17.93 3.17 -2.91
CA GLY A 89 17.33 2.89 -1.61
C GLY A 89 18.34 2.43 -0.56
N ALA A 90 18.92 3.38 0.19
CA ALA A 90 19.78 3.08 1.34
C ALA A 90 18.93 2.58 2.51
N THR A 91 18.79 1.27 2.59
CA THR A 91 18.43 0.57 3.82
C THR A 91 19.40 1.04 4.90
N MET A 92 18.89 1.65 5.98
CA MET A 92 19.70 1.95 7.16
C MET A 92 19.99 0.64 7.88
N THR A 93 20.97 -0.12 7.38
CA THR A 93 21.63 -1.16 8.16
C THR A 93 22.43 -0.44 9.24
N PHE A 94 21.90 -0.44 10.46
CA PHE A 94 22.68 -0.17 11.66
C PHE A 94 23.67 -1.33 11.80
N ASN A 95 24.84 -1.20 11.16
CA ASN A 95 25.98 -2.08 11.38
C ASN A 95 26.55 -1.74 12.77
N ASN A 96 26.03 -2.39 13.81
CA ASN A 96 26.72 -2.55 15.09
C ASN A 96 27.77 -3.67 14.94
N ASN A 97 28.77 -3.45 14.10
CA ASN A 97 29.96 -4.26 14.06
C ASN A 97 31.12 -3.39 13.56
N ASP A 98 31.44 -2.38 14.36
CA ASP A 98 32.72 -1.70 14.30
C ASP A 98 33.56 -2.29 15.44
N ASP A 99 34.40 -3.25 15.07
CA ASP A 99 35.39 -3.94 15.90
C ASP A 99 36.58 -2.99 16.12
N GLY A 100 36.27 -1.85 16.75
CA GLY A 100 37.14 -0.68 16.90
C GLY A 100 37.30 -0.27 18.35
N GLY A 101 37.67 -1.20 19.23
CA GLY A 101 38.63 -1.02 20.34
C GLY A 101 38.45 0.06 21.42
N GLU A 102 37.42 0.92 21.42
CA GLU A 102 37.21 1.88 22.49
C GLU A 102 35.99 1.48 23.33
N ASP A 103 36.23 0.58 24.29
CA ASP A 103 35.26 0.22 25.31
C ASP A 103 34.98 1.43 26.21
N LEU A 104 33.89 2.14 25.93
CA LEU A 104 33.45 3.35 26.65
C LEU A 104 32.90 3.05 28.07
N GLY A 105 33.37 1.98 28.73
CA GLY A 105 33.02 1.63 30.11
C GLY A 105 31.57 1.19 30.31
N PHE A 106 30.84 0.91 29.21
CA PHE A 106 29.46 0.43 29.26
C PHE A 106 29.36 -1.10 29.36
N ASN A 107 30.39 -1.82 28.94
CA ASN A 107 30.49 -3.28 29.07
C ASN A 107 31.35 -3.69 30.28
N ASP A 108 31.30 -2.91 31.37
CA ASP A 108 31.99 -3.28 32.60
C ASP A 108 31.27 -4.48 33.26
N PRO A 109 31.99 -5.57 33.59
CA PRO A 109 31.43 -6.73 34.28
C PRO A 109 30.66 -6.37 35.56
N PHE A 110 30.98 -5.24 36.20
CA PHE A 110 30.25 -4.71 37.35
C PHE A 110 28.78 -4.36 37.06
N PHE A 111 28.46 -3.91 35.84
CA PHE A 111 27.08 -3.54 35.45
C PHE A 111 26.32 -4.67 34.73
N THR A 112 27.01 -5.75 34.34
CA THR A 112 26.42 -6.86 33.56
C THR A 112 26.25 -8.15 34.35
N SER A 113 26.94 -8.33 35.48
CA SER A 113 26.65 -9.42 36.41
C SER A 113 25.53 -9.02 37.37
N GLU A 114 24.38 -9.70 37.25
CA GLU A 114 23.34 -9.82 38.28
C GLU A 114 22.09 -8.91 38.19
N ALA A 115 21.35 -9.02 37.08
CA ALA A 115 19.89 -9.01 37.11
C ALA A 115 19.31 -9.71 35.85
N PRO A 116 18.42 -10.71 35.95
CA PRO A 116 17.72 -11.24 34.77
C PRO A 116 16.74 -10.18 34.27
N ALA A 117 17.14 -9.43 33.24
CA ALA A 117 16.31 -8.43 32.60
C ALA A 117 15.06 -9.11 32.00
N ALA A 118 13.91 -8.98 32.68
CA ALA A 118 12.63 -9.37 32.10
C ALA A 118 12.38 -8.53 30.84
N ALA A 119 12.33 -9.19 29.67
CA ALA A 119 12.11 -8.52 28.39
C ALA A 119 10.85 -7.65 28.45
N SER A 120 11.01 -6.34 28.22
CA SER A 120 9.89 -5.39 28.27
C SER A 120 8.83 -5.73 27.21
N LYS A 121 7.55 -5.52 27.48
CA LYS A 121 6.44 -5.81 26.54
C LYS A 121 6.61 -5.18 25.15
N SER A 122 7.38 -4.09 25.04
CA SER A 122 7.70 -3.44 23.76
C SER A 122 8.76 -4.20 22.96
N SER A 123 9.72 -4.86 23.61
CA SER A 123 10.71 -5.73 22.97
C SER A 123 10.05 -7.00 22.38
N ILE A 124 9.08 -7.58 23.09
CA ILE A 124 8.30 -8.74 22.64
C ILE A 124 7.49 -8.41 21.38
N ARG A 125 6.78 -7.27 21.35
CA ARG A 125 6.03 -6.82 20.16
C ARG A 125 6.93 -6.48 18.97
N LYS A 126 8.13 -5.95 19.22
CA LYS A 126 9.11 -5.70 18.16
C LYS A 126 9.63 -7.02 17.57
N ALA A 127 9.92 -8.01 18.42
CA ALA A 127 10.31 -9.35 17.98
C ALA A 127 9.21 -10.03 17.16
N GLU A 128 7.94 -9.99 17.60
CA GLU A 128 6.80 -10.53 16.85
C GLU A 128 6.63 -9.88 15.47
N ARG A 129 6.83 -8.55 15.37
CA ARG A 129 6.75 -7.84 14.09
C ARG A 129 7.90 -8.19 13.14
N LEU A 130 9.09 -8.43 13.68
CA LEU A 130 10.24 -8.90 12.90
C LEU A 130 10.01 -10.31 12.39
N GLN A 131 9.55 -11.22 13.26
CA GLN A 131 9.20 -12.59 12.86
C GLN A 131 8.09 -12.61 11.79
N LYS A 132 7.06 -11.77 11.90
CA LYS A 132 6.02 -11.65 10.86
C LYS A 132 6.57 -11.11 9.52
N ARG A 133 7.56 -10.21 9.58
CA ARG A 133 8.23 -9.68 8.38
C ARG A 133 9.11 -10.76 7.75
N GLU A 134 9.88 -11.47 8.55
CA GLU A 134 10.73 -12.60 8.13
C GLU A 134 9.89 -13.71 7.52
N ALA A 135 8.77 -14.10 8.14
CA ALA A 135 7.84 -15.08 7.59
C ALA A 135 7.27 -14.63 6.23
N ARG A 136 6.94 -13.34 6.07
CA ARG A 136 6.47 -12.80 4.79
C ARG A 136 7.57 -12.75 3.74
N LEU A 137 8.80 -12.42 4.13
CA LEU A 137 9.96 -12.42 3.23
C LEU A 137 10.32 -13.84 2.79
N ALA A 138 10.32 -14.80 3.71
CA ALA A 138 10.53 -16.21 3.43
C ALA A 138 9.44 -16.76 2.50
N ALA A 139 8.17 -16.43 2.73
CA ALA A 139 7.09 -16.80 1.81
C ALA A 139 7.28 -16.17 0.41
N SER A 140 7.66 -14.89 0.32
CA SER A 140 7.94 -14.27 -0.98
C SER A 140 9.18 -14.82 -1.68
N ALA A 141 10.17 -15.27 -0.91
CA ALA A 141 11.37 -15.91 -1.44
C ALA A 141 11.05 -17.30 -1.96
N ALA A 142 10.28 -18.11 -1.23
CA ALA A 142 9.77 -19.39 -1.70
C ALA A 142 8.92 -19.21 -2.98
N ASP A 143 7.97 -18.26 -3.00
CA ASP A 143 7.19 -17.99 -4.21
C ASP A 143 8.07 -17.50 -5.39
N ALA A 144 9.20 -16.84 -5.11
CA ALA A 144 10.13 -16.38 -6.15
C ALA A 144 10.99 -17.54 -6.68
N GLU A 145 11.45 -18.43 -5.80
CA GLU A 145 12.16 -19.66 -6.15
C GLU A 145 11.27 -20.61 -6.95
N GLU A 146 10.01 -20.79 -6.54
CA GLU A 146 9.02 -21.57 -7.28
C GLU A 146 8.74 -20.98 -8.66
N ARG A 147 8.60 -19.65 -8.78
CA ARG A 147 8.46 -18.99 -10.09
C ARG A 147 9.70 -19.14 -10.95
N ALA A 148 10.90 -19.02 -10.37
CA ALA A 148 12.15 -19.21 -11.10
C ALA A 148 12.29 -20.66 -11.57
N HIS A 149 11.98 -21.64 -10.73
CA HIS A 149 11.95 -23.05 -11.10
C HIS A 149 10.93 -23.33 -12.21
N LEU A 150 9.70 -22.81 -12.07
CA LEU A 150 8.66 -22.94 -13.09
C LEU A 150 9.11 -22.32 -14.42
N SER A 151 9.70 -21.13 -14.40
CA SER A 151 10.21 -20.48 -15.62
C SER A 151 11.32 -21.29 -16.29
N LYS A 152 12.17 -21.97 -15.50
CA LYS A 152 13.23 -22.83 -16.03
C LYS A 152 12.65 -24.09 -16.66
N VAL A 153 11.71 -24.76 -15.98
CA VAL A 153 11.03 -25.96 -16.52
C VAL A 153 10.29 -25.61 -17.81
N MET A 154 9.61 -24.47 -17.86
CA MET A 154 8.92 -24.03 -19.07
C MET A 154 9.88 -23.64 -20.19
N ALA A 155 10.99 -22.97 -19.90
CA ALA A 155 12.02 -22.69 -20.90
C ALA A 155 12.72 -23.97 -21.42
N GLU A 156 12.78 -25.03 -20.62
CA GLU A 156 13.27 -26.35 -21.02
C GLU A 156 12.23 -27.08 -21.92
N ASP A 157 10.93 -27.00 -21.61
CA ASP A 157 9.84 -27.51 -22.46
C ASP A 157 9.74 -26.73 -23.81
N ASP A 158 9.99 -25.41 -23.79
CA ASP A 158 10.01 -24.55 -24.99
C ASP A 158 11.15 -24.93 -25.95
N ALA A 159 12.24 -25.51 -25.42
CA ALA A 159 13.37 -25.98 -26.21
C ALA A 159 13.09 -27.34 -26.91
N GLU A 160 12.18 -28.17 -26.38
CA GLU A 160 11.75 -29.43 -27.00
C GLU A 160 10.51 -29.28 -27.91
N GLY A 161 9.67 -28.26 -27.70
CA GLY A 161 8.44 -28.00 -28.46
C GLY A 161 8.58 -26.88 -29.51
N GLY A 162 9.02 -27.21 -30.73
CA GLY A 162 9.32 -26.24 -31.79
C GLY A 162 8.20 -25.24 -32.15
N ALA A 163 8.61 -23.97 -32.34
CA ALA A 163 8.00 -22.85 -33.09
C ALA A 163 6.53 -22.43 -32.84
N THR A 164 5.65 -23.27 -32.30
CA THR A 164 4.27 -22.89 -31.93
C THR A 164 4.18 -22.25 -30.55
N VAL A 165 5.27 -22.27 -29.79
CA VAL A 165 5.34 -21.76 -28.41
C VAL A 165 5.81 -20.30 -28.32
N ALA A 166 6.43 -19.77 -29.38
CA ALA A 166 6.91 -18.38 -29.41
C ALA A 166 5.79 -17.31 -29.36
N HIS A 167 4.52 -17.73 -29.47
CA HIS A 167 3.33 -16.88 -29.32
C HIS A 167 2.41 -17.32 -28.17
N LEU A 168 2.87 -18.22 -27.30
CA LEU A 168 2.19 -18.50 -26.04
C LEU A 168 2.64 -17.47 -24.99
N ASP A 169 2.41 -16.19 -25.31
CA ASP A 169 2.32 -15.17 -24.29
C ASP A 169 1.22 -15.62 -23.33
N HIS A 170 1.61 -15.92 -22.10
CA HIS A 170 0.73 -16.52 -21.11
C HIS A 170 -0.43 -15.56 -20.88
N PHE A 171 -1.66 -16.01 -21.14
CA PHE A 171 -2.85 -15.19 -20.96
C PHE A 171 -3.08 -14.88 -19.47
N ASP A 172 -2.56 -13.76 -18.97
CA ASP A 172 -2.88 -13.25 -17.64
C ASP A 172 -4.00 -12.20 -17.72
N MET A 173 -5.19 -12.58 -17.25
CA MET A 173 -6.34 -11.69 -17.09
C MET A 173 -6.01 -10.41 -16.32
N LYS A 174 -5.06 -10.45 -15.36
CA LYS A 174 -4.69 -9.26 -14.58
C LYS A 174 -3.95 -8.24 -15.42
N GLU A 175 -3.15 -8.66 -16.38
CA GLU A 175 -2.36 -7.79 -17.24
C GLU A 175 -3.24 -7.13 -18.29
N ILE A 176 -4.14 -7.92 -18.89
CA ILE A 176 -5.21 -7.43 -19.77
C ILE A 176 -6.06 -6.36 -19.07
N LEU A 177 -6.48 -6.60 -17.82
CA LEU A 177 -7.26 -5.61 -17.06
C LEU A 177 -6.46 -4.34 -16.74
N ARG A 178 -5.16 -4.47 -16.45
CA ARG A 178 -4.27 -3.32 -16.22
C ARG A 178 -4.10 -2.51 -17.50
N ALA A 179 -3.82 -3.18 -18.60
CA ALA A 179 -3.62 -2.59 -19.90
C ALA A 179 -4.92 -1.93 -20.41
N GLU A 180 -6.09 -2.57 -20.27
CA GLU A 180 -7.40 -1.97 -20.59
C GLU A 180 -7.64 -0.71 -19.73
N LYS A 181 -7.32 -0.76 -18.43
CA LYS A 181 -7.45 0.40 -17.53
C LYS A 181 -6.53 1.55 -17.97
N GLN A 182 -5.31 1.24 -18.40
CA GLN A 182 -4.38 2.24 -18.94
C GLN A 182 -4.87 2.80 -20.27
N GLN A 183 -5.41 1.98 -21.19
CA GLN A 183 -6.03 2.45 -22.43
C GLN A 183 -7.23 3.36 -22.15
N ARG A 184 -8.09 3.02 -21.18
CA ARG A 184 -9.20 3.91 -20.74
C ARG A 184 -8.69 5.23 -20.16
N LYS A 185 -7.56 5.22 -19.44
CA LYS A 185 -6.91 6.45 -18.97
C LYS A 185 -6.30 7.23 -20.13
N LYS A 186 -5.67 6.57 -21.11
CA LYS A 186 -5.11 7.16 -22.34
C LYS A 186 -6.19 7.83 -23.17
N ALA A 187 -7.37 7.22 -23.30
CA ALA A 187 -8.51 7.79 -24.00
C ALA A 187 -9.08 9.04 -23.31
N LYS A 188 -8.97 9.12 -21.97
CA LYS A 188 -9.41 10.29 -21.18
C LYS A 188 -8.34 11.37 -21.03
N ALA A 189 -7.06 11.03 -21.16
CA ALA A 189 -5.94 11.94 -21.00
C ALA A 189 -5.72 12.80 -22.27
N LYS A 190 -5.34 14.07 -22.10
CA LYS A 190 -5.00 15.00 -23.17
C LYS A 190 -3.54 15.46 -23.07
N GLY A 191 -2.91 15.76 -24.22
CA GLY A 191 -1.57 16.33 -24.28
C GLY A 191 -0.46 15.41 -23.75
N LYS A 192 0.48 15.96 -22.95
CA LYS A 192 1.65 15.25 -22.42
C LYS A 192 1.29 14.03 -21.56
N ALA A 193 0.16 14.08 -20.85
CA ALA A 193 -0.34 12.96 -20.05
C ALA A 193 -0.71 11.73 -20.90
N LYS A 194 -1.16 11.93 -22.14
CA LYS A 194 -1.45 10.81 -23.08
C LYS A 194 -0.17 10.08 -23.49
N LYS A 195 0.94 10.81 -23.65
CA LYS A 195 2.26 10.22 -23.98
C LYS A 195 2.84 9.43 -22.80
N ALA A 196 2.74 9.95 -21.58
CA ALA A 196 3.19 9.24 -20.38
C ALA A 196 2.41 7.94 -20.14
N VAL A 197 1.09 7.95 -20.34
CA VAL A 197 0.26 6.73 -20.20
C VAL A 197 0.49 5.73 -21.34
N ALA A 198 0.84 6.21 -22.54
CA ALA A 198 1.24 5.33 -23.64
C ALA A 198 2.60 4.68 -23.38
N ALA A 199 3.58 5.43 -22.88
CA ALA A 199 4.89 4.88 -22.51
C ALA A 199 4.78 3.80 -21.42
N ALA A 200 3.93 4.01 -20.41
CA ALA A 200 3.69 3.03 -19.35
C ALA A 200 2.94 1.75 -19.81
N LEU A 201 2.29 1.79 -20.98
CA LEU A 201 1.63 0.64 -21.60
C LEU A 201 2.62 -0.20 -22.41
N GLU A 202 3.59 0.46 -23.05
CA GLU A 202 4.66 -0.16 -23.83
C GLU A 202 5.76 -0.74 -22.93
N GLU A 203 6.18 -0.03 -21.87
CA GLU A 203 7.24 -0.43 -20.93
C GLU A 203 6.92 -1.75 -20.20
N LYS A 204 5.63 -2.04 -20.01
CA LYS A 204 5.18 -3.19 -19.20
C LYS A 204 4.63 -4.34 -20.02
N GLY A 205 5.00 -4.47 -21.29
CA GLY A 205 4.58 -5.59 -22.16
C GLY A 205 3.10 -5.61 -22.56
N GLY A 206 2.24 -4.84 -21.88
CA GLY A 206 0.79 -4.88 -22.07
C GLY A 206 0.27 -4.38 -23.42
N ALA A 207 1.12 -3.83 -24.29
CA ALA A 207 0.78 -3.55 -25.68
C ALA A 207 0.79 -4.82 -26.55
N ALA A 208 1.60 -5.82 -26.23
CA ALA A 208 1.66 -7.11 -26.94
C ALA A 208 0.55 -8.07 -26.47
N GLU A 209 0.23 -8.06 -25.17
CA GLU A 209 -0.77 -8.97 -24.58
C GLU A 209 -2.22 -8.55 -24.85
N LEU A 210 -2.47 -7.25 -25.03
CA LEU A 210 -3.75 -6.79 -25.53
C LEU A 210 -3.78 -7.01 -27.03
N GLN A 211 -4.41 -8.10 -27.45
CA GLN A 211 -4.91 -8.23 -28.82
C GLN A 211 -5.84 -7.03 -29.09
N GLY A 212 -5.29 -6.00 -29.74
CA GLY A 212 -5.95 -4.71 -29.92
C GLY A 212 -7.26 -4.80 -30.70
N ASP A 213 -7.41 -5.87 -31.47
CA ASP A 213 -8.52 -6.11 -32.39
C ASP A 213 -9.48 -7.21 -31.89
N PHE A 214 -9.38 -7.63 -30.63
CA PHE A 214 -10.28 -8.66 -30.09
C PHE A 214 -11.68 -8.09 -29.79
N GLU A 215 -12.66 -8.46 -30.61
CA GLU A 215 -14.08 -8.19 -30.39
C GLU A 215 -14.82 -9.48 -30.00
N MET A 216 -15.60 -9.44 -28.91
CA MET A 216 -16.30 -10.62 -28.43
C MET A 216 -17.57 -10.87 -29.26
N ASN A 217 -17.69 -12.05 -29.87
CA ASN A 217 -18.88 -12.41 -30.64
C ASN A 217 -20.05 -12.76 -29.71
N VAL A 218 -20.90 -11.76 -29.44
CA VAL A 218 -22.04 -11.88 -28.53
C VAL A 218 -23.23 -12.65 -29.16
N GLY A 219 -23.22 -12.84 -30.48
CA GLY A 219 -24.22 -13.63 -31.22
C GLY A 219 -23.96 -15.13 -31.26
N ASP A 220 -22.86 -15.62 -30.66
CA ASP A 220 -22.54 -17.05 -30.60
C ASP A 220 -23.62 -17.81 -29.79
N ALA A 221 -24.08 -18.94 -30.34
CA ALA A 221 -25.07 -19.81 -29.73
C ALA A 221 -24.66 -20.25 -28.30
N ARG A 222 -23.36 -20.38 -28.04
CA ARG A 222 -22.83 -20.74 -26.71
C ARG A 222 -23.16 -19.72 -25.62
N PHE A 223 -23.38 -18.45 -25.97
CA PHE A 223 -23.73 -17.40 -25.02
C PHE A 223 -25.25 -17.18 -24.88
N GLN A 224 -26.09 -17.87 -25.65
CA GLN A 224 -27.55 -17.69 -25.60
C GLN A 224 -28.12 -17.97 -24.19
N ALA A 225 -27.62 -19.01 -23.52
CA ALA A 225 -28.05 -19.38 -22.18
C ALA A 225 -27.86 -18.26 -21.14
N VAL A 226 -26.87 -17.37 -21.33
CA VAL A 226 -26.60 -16.20 -20.46
C VAL A 226 -27.68 -15.12 -20.60
N PHE A 227 -28.35 -15.06 -21.74
CA PHE A 227 -29.40 -14.07 -22.02
C PHE A 227 -30.78 -14.57 -21.63
N ASP A 228 -31.05 -15.86 -21.84
CA ASP A 228 -32.39 -16.42 -21.71
C ASP A 228 -32.66 -16.99 -20.31
N SER A 229 -31.65 -17.59 -19.67
CA SER A 229 -31.79 -18.15 -18.33
C SER A 229 -31.26 -17.21 -17.26
N HIS A 230 -31.94 -17.18 -16.12
CA HIS A 230 -31.49 -16.39 -14.97
C HIS A 230 -30.33 -17.05 -14.21
N GLU A 231 -30.11 -18.36 -14.39
CA GLU A 231 -29.05 -19.13 -13.73
C GLU A 231 -27.66 -18.79 -14.26
N TYR A 232 -27.56 -18.54 -15.57
CA TYR A 232 -26.31 -18.15 -16.22
C TYR A 232 -26.18 -16.63 -16.40
N ALA A 233 -27.10 -15.83 -15.83
CA ALA A 233 -27.08 -14.38 -15.93
C ALA A 233 -25.90 -13.79 -15.16
N ILE A 234 -25.12 -12.94 -15.84
CA ILE A 234 -23.92 -12.33 -15.27
C ILE A 234 -24.31 -11.21 -14.31
N ASP A 235 -23.99 -11.39 -13.03
CA ASP A 235 -24.22 -10.40 -11.97
C ASP A 235 -22.96 -9.55 -11.68
N PRO A 236 -22.99 -8.23 -11.92
CA PRO A 236 -21.91 -7.31 -11.56
C PRO A 236 -21.64 -7.19 -10.06
N SER A 237 -22.57 -7.60 -9.19
CA SER A 237 -22.41 -7.55 -7.74
C SER A 237 -21.57 -8.71 -7.18
N HIS A 238 -21.39 -9.77 -7.97
CA HIS A 238 -20.66 -10.95 -7.56
C HIS A 238 -19.14 -10.69 -7.48
N PRO A 239 -18.42 -11.15 -6.44
CA PRO A 239 -16.99 -10.85 -6.26
C PRO A 239 -16.09 -11.41 -7.35
N LYS A 240 -16.52 -12.47 -8.05
CA LYS A 240 -15.78 -13.06 -9.18
C LYS A 240 -15.99 -12.30 -10.50
N PHE A 241 -16.81 -11.26 -10.51
CA PHE A 241 -17.07 -10.48 -11.71
C PHE A 241 -15.83 -9.67 -12.12
N THR A 242 -15.24 -10.00 -13.27
CA THR A 242 -14.17 -9.22 -13.88
C THR A 242 -14.75 -8.29 -14.93
N ALA A 243 -14.65 -6.99 -14.70
CA ALA A 243 -15.15 -5.96 -15.61
C ALA A 243 -14.22 -5.73 -16.82
N SER A 244 -13.95 -6.78 -17.61
CA SER A 244 -13.23 -6.68 -18.88
C SER A 244 -14.08 -6.00 -19.97
N ALA A 245 -13.49 -5.59 -21.09
CA ALA A 245 -14.20 -5.01 -22.22
C ALA A 245 -15.28 -5.96 -22.78
N GLY A 246 -14.93 -7.23 -23.05
CA GLY A 246 -15.88 -8.23 -23.55
C GLY A 246 -17.02 -8.52 -22.58
N MET A 247 -16.74 -8.59 -21.27
CA MET A 247 -17.78 -8.81 -20.25
C MET A 247 -18.82 -7.67 -20.23
N LYS A 248 -18.38 -6.42 -20.46
CA LYS A 248 -19.29 -5.28 -20.59
C LYS A 248 -20.15 -5.38 -21.85
N GLN A 249 -19.59 -5.84 -22.97
CA GLN A 249 -20.32 -6.04 -24.23
C GLN A 249 -21.48 -7.04 -24.04
N VAL A 250 -21.25 -8.18 -23.36
CA VAL A 250 -22.32 -9.14 -23.02
C VAL A 250 -23.38 -8.52 -22.12
N LEU A 251 -22.99 -7.75 -21.09
CA LEU A 251 -23.96 -7.09 -20.22
C LEU A 251 -24.80 -6.05 -20.97
N GLU A 252 -24.19 -5.32 -21.90
CA GLU A 252 -24.89 -4.35 -22.75
C GLU A 252 -25.86 -5.05 -23.70
N GLU A 253 -25.48 -6.15 -24.33
CA GLU A 253 -26.41 -6.94 -25.14
C GLU A 253 -27.53 -7.55 -24.29
N SER A 254 -27.22 -8.12 -23.11
CA SER A 254 -28.23 -8.63 -22.19
C SER A 254 -29.24 -7.55 -21.81
N ARG A 255 -28.78 -6.32 -21.51
CA ARG A 255 -29.64 -5.16 -21.29
C ARG A 255 -30.42 -4.77 -22.55
N ARG A 256 -29.81 -4.86 -23.73
CA ARG A 256 -30.46 -4.57 -25.01
C ARG A 256 -31.57 -5.58 -25.31
N LYS A 257 -31.32 -6.89 -25.15
CA LYS A 257 -32.29 -7.98 -25.32
C LYS A 257 -33.46 -7.85 -24.36
N ARG A 258 -33.21 -7.58 -23.06
CA ARG A 258 -34.30 -7.31 -22.09
C ARG A 258 -35.12 -6.06 -22.44
N ARG A 259 -34.47 -4.98 -22.89
CA ARG A 259 -35.19 -3.77 -23.33
C ARG A 259 -36.00 -4.01 -24.61
N ALA A 260 -35.46 -4.82 -25.53
CA ALA A 260 -36.15 -5.20 -26.76
C ALA A 260 -37.36 -6.10 -26.46
N ALA A 261 -37.20 -7.09 -25.57
CA ALA A 261 -38.29 -7.96 -25.09
C ALA A 261 -39.41 -7.16 -24.39
N ASP A 262 -39.06 -6.24 -23.48
CA ASP A 262 -40.03 -5.35 -22.82
C ASP A 262 -40.73 -4.40 -23.84
N SER A 263 -40.04 -4.08 -24.94
CA SER A 263 -40.60 -3.27 -26.02
C SER A 263 -41.43 -4.08 -27.03
N SER A 264 -41.17 -5.39 -27.18
CA SER A 264 -41.94 -6.29 -28.05
C SER A 264 -43.13 -6.94 -27.34
N GLU A 265 -43.06 -7.14 -26.03
CA GLU A 265 -44.09 -7.84 -25.24
C GLU A 265 -44.94 -6.90 -24.35
N GLY A 266 -44.62 -5.60 -24.20
CA GLY A 266 -45.24 -4.81 -23.11
C GLY A 266 -45.40 -3.30 -23.26
N ARG A 267 -45.28 -2.68 -24.45
CA ARG A 267 -45.35 -1.21 -24.55
C ARG A 267 -46.04 -0.63 -25.79
N GLU A 268 -47.24 -1.11 -26.12
CA GLU A 268 -48.18 -0.32 -26.93
C GLU A 268 -49.38 0.25 -26.15
N GLU A 269 -49.72 -0.22 -24.95
CA GLU A 269 -51.04 0.14 -24.37
C GLU A 269 -51.07 1.18 -23.23
N THR A 270 -49.98 1.52 -22.53
CA THR A 270 -50.11 2.28 -21.25
C THR A 270 -49.51 3.69 -21.18
N ARG A 271 -49.01 4.28 -22.28
CA ARG A 271 -48.35 5.61 -22.23
C ARG A 271 -49.02 6.75 -23.00
N LYS A 272 -50.26 6.62 -23.48
CA LYS A 272 -50.96 7.69 -24.24
C LYS A 272 -52.00 8.51 -23.45
N SER A 273 -52.28 8.25 -22.18
CA SER A 273 -53.37 8.93 -21.45
C SER A 273 -52.92 9.67 -20.19
N LYS A 274 -52.10 10.75 -20.31
CA LYS A 274 -51.98 11.72 -19.18
C LYS A 274 -51.43 13.11 -19.51
N LYS A 275 -51.63 13.65 -20.72
CA LYS A 275 -51.25 15.04 -20.99
C LYS A 275 -52.24 15.82 -21.86
N THR A 276 -53.47 16.00 -21.37
CA THR A 276 -54.38 17.05 -21.84
C THR A 276 -55.38 17.48 -20.73
N LYS A 277 -54.93 18.20 -19.69
CA LYS A 277 -55.78 19.20 -19.01
C LYS A 277 -55.00 20.01 -17.97
N SER A 278 -54.60 21.23 -18.34
CA SER A 278 -55.02 22.46 -17.64
C SER A 278 -54.42 23.67 -18.37
N ARG A 279 -55.21 24.24 -19.28
CA ARG A 279 -55.20 25.67 -19.56
C ARG A 279 -56.55 26.19 -19.09
N ARG A 280 -56.56 26.86 -17.94
CA ARG A 280 -57.48 27.94 -17.63
C ARG A 280 -56.82 28.82 -16.59
#